data_AF-A0A926ET79-F1
#
_entry.id   AF-A0A926ET79-F1
#
_cell.length_a   1.000
_cell.length_b   1.000
_cell.length_c   1.000
_cell.angle_alpha   90.00
_cell.angle_beta   90.00
_cell.angle_gamma   90.00
#
_symmetry.space_group_name_H-M   'P 1'
#
loop_
_entity.id
_entity.type
_entity.pdbx_description
1 polymer ?
#
loop_
_entity_poly.entity_id
_entity_poly.type
_entity_poly.pdbx_seq_one_letter_code
_entity_poly.pdbx_strand_id
1 'polypeptide(L)' 'MTIGEYIKLTDINTYYKLLKMCSKAIDKPKIELGCSVEELMRADSYTRQGRRIKQRRWG' A
#
# COMPACT_ATOMS: atom_id res chain seq x y z
N MET A 1 23.62 7.68 -14.68
CA MET A 1 23.68 6.63 -13.64
C MET A 1 22.96 7.11 -12.41
N THR A 2 21.79 6.53 -12.14
CA THR A 2 21.10 6.73 -10.87
C THR A 2 21.67 5.78 -9.81
N ILE A 3 21.47 6.09 -8.53
CA ILE A 3 21.95 5.23 -7.44
C ILE A 3 21.37 3.81 -7.53
N GLY A 4 20.15 3.66 -8.07
CA GLY A 4 19.53 2.36 -8.32
C GLY A 4 20.23 1.54 -9.40
N GLU A 5 20.65 2.17 -10.51
CA GLU A 5 21.41 1.50 -11.57
C GLU A 5 22.80 1.07 -11.10
N TYR A 6 23.45 1.90 -10.27
CA TYR A 6 24.73 1.56 -9.67
C TYR A 6 24.60 0.32 -8.77
N ILE A 7 23.64 0.31 -7.84
CA ILE A 7 23.39 -0.83 -6.95
C ILE A 7 23.03 -2.09 -7.75
N LYS A 8 22.26 -1.96 -8.84
CA LYS A 8 21.91 -3.10 -9.71
C LYS A 8 23.13 -3.74 -10.36
N LEU A 9 24.12 -2.94 -10.74
CA LEU A 9 25.36 -3.42 -11.37
C LEU A 9 26.36 -3.97 -10.34
N THR A 10 26.48 -3.35 -9.17
CA THR A 10 27.45 -3.74 -8.15
C THR A 10 26.95 -4.86 -7.25
N ASP A 11 25.67 -4.85 -6.89
CA ASP A 11 25.07 -5.83 -5.98
C ASP A 11 23.57 -6.03 -6.27
N ILE A 12 23.33 -6.99 -7.16
CA ILE A 12 22.00 -7.34 -7.62
C ILE A 12 21.10 -7.92 -6.51
N ASN A 13 21.69 -8.57 -5.50
CA ASN A 13 20.94 -9.13 -4.39
C ASN A 13 20.38 -8.02 -3.50
N THR A 14 21.21 -7.02 -3.20
CA THR A 14 20.80 -5.86 -2.40
C THR A 14 19.77 -5.01 -3.16
N TYR A 15 19.92 -4.86 -4.48
CA TYR A 15 18.90 -4.24 -5.34
C TYR A 15 17.52 -4.91 -5.20
N TYR A 16 17.44 -6.25 -5.37
CA TYR A 16 16.16 -6.96 -5.26
C TYR A 16 15.58 -6.94 -3.85
N LYS A 17 16.43 -6.97 -2.82
CA LYS A 17 16.00 -6.88 -1.42
C LYS A 17 15.38 -5.52 -1.10
N LEU A 18 15.99 -4.44 -1.57
CA LEU A 18 15.46 -3.08 -1.47
C LEU A 18 14.15 -2.93 -2.25
N LEU A 19 14.09 -3.44 -3.47
CA LEU A 19 12.88 -3.43 -4.30
C LEU A 19 11.70 -4.12 -3.58
N LYS A 20 11.95 -5.28 -2.97
CA LYS A 20 10.96 -6.06 -2.20
C LYS A 20 10.57 -5.41 -0.86
N MET A 21 11.48 -4.63 -0.25
CA MET A 21 11.17 -3.85 0.94
C MET A 21 10.28 -2.65 0.59
N CYS A 22 10.59 -1.96 -0.50
CA CYS A 22 9.81 -0.82 -1.00
C CYS A 22 8.46 -1.23 -1.59
N SER A 23 8.32 -2.45 -2.13
CA SER A 23 7.05 -2.94 -2.68
C SER A 23 5.93 -3.02 -1.64
N LYS A 24 6.26 -3.17 -0.35
CA LYS A 24 5.28 -3.15 0.75
C LYS A 24 4.79 -1.76 1.12
N ALA A 25 5.50 -0.71 0.74
CA ALA A 25 5.10 0.68 1.00
C ALA A 25 4.14 1.23 -0.07
N ILE A 26 4.03 0.56 -1.21
CA ILE A 26 3.15 0.95 -2.33
C ILE A 26 1.70 0.55 -2.05
N ASP A 27 1.47 -0.46 -1.20
CA ASP A 27 0.16 -0.77 -0.64
C ASP A 27 -0.08 0.04 0.64
N LYS A 28 -0.22 1.36 0.50
CA LYS A 28 -0.77 2.20 1.56
C LYS A 28 -2.18 2.68 1.20
N PRO A 29 -3.04 2.81 2.23
CA PRO A 29 -4.49 2.87 2.07
C PRO A 29 -4.94 4.09 1.28
N LYS A 30 -6.11 3.94 0.66
CA LYS A 30 -6.83 4.84 -0.25
C LYS A 30 -7.23 6.21 0.35
N ILE A 31 -6.63 6.60 1.47
CA ILE A 31 -7.01 7.75 2.30
C ILE A 31 -5.78 8.63 2.47
N GLU A 32 -5.89 9.87 1.99
CA GLU A 32 -4.85 10.89 2.08
C GLU A 32 -5.13 11.84 3.24
N LEU A 33 -4.10 12.56 3.70
CA LEU A 33 -4.28 13.64 4.67
C LEU A 33 -5.09 14.76 4.02
N GLY A 34 -6.28 15.07 4.58
CA GLY A 34 -7.22 16.04 4.02
C GLY A 34 -8.54 15.43 3.51
N CYS A 35 -8.71 14.11 3.55
CA CYS A 35 -10.00 13.46 3.30
C CYS A 35 -11.09 13.99 4.25
N SER A 36 -12.31 14.13 3.71
CA SER A 36 -13.46 14.54 4.51
C SER A 36 -13.87 13.45 5.50
N VAL A 37 -14.59 13.83 6.56
CA VAL A 37 -15.12 12.87 7.55
C VAL A 37 -15.97 11.77 6.89
N GLU A 38 -16.70 12.11 5.83
CA GLU A 38 -17.54 11.19 5.06
C GLU A 38 -16.71 10.14 4.30
N GLU A 39 -15.57 10.54 3.73
CA GLU A 39 -14.65 9.63 3.03
C GLU A 39 -13.98 8.64 3.99
N LEU A 40 -13.61 9.13 5.18
CA LEU A 40 -13.08 8.30 6.26
C LEU A 40 -14.11 7.26 6.72
N MET A 41 -15.34 7.70 6.99
CA MET A 41 -16.43 6.79 7.37
C MET A 41 -16.73 5.76 6.28
N ARG A 42 -16.70 6.16 5.01
CA ARG A 42 -16.92 5.25 3.88
C ARG A 42 -15.86 4.17 3.78
N ALA A 43 -14.59 4.52 3.98
CA ALA A 43 -13.49 3.57 3.93
C ALA A 43 -13.56 2.49 5.03
N ASP A 44 -14.11 2.86 6.20
CA ASP A 44 -14.25 2.00 7.38
C ASP A 44 -15.58 1.24 7.47
N SER A 45 -16.60 1.66 6.71
CA SER A 45 -17.97 1.13 6.80
C SER A 45 -18.08 -0.37 6.47
N TYR A 46 -18.25 -0.76 5.20
CA TYR A 46 -18.51 -2.14 4.81
C TYR A 46 -17.98 -2.43 3.40
N THR A 47 -17.49 -3.65 3.20
CA THR A 47 -17.11 -4.15 1.87
C THR A 47 -18.03 -5.25 1.40
N ARG A 48 -18.36 -5.25 0.10
CA ARG A 48 -19.01 -6.40 -0.53
C ARG A 48 -17.98 -7.49 -0.82
N GLN A 49 -18.22 -8.68 -0.27
CA GLN A 49 -17.46 -9.89 -0.59
C GLN A 49 -18.43 -10.90 -1.19
N GLY A 50 -18.36 -11.09 -2.52
CA GLY A 50 -19.35 -11.85 -3.28
C GLY A 50 -20.73 -11.16 -3.26
N ARG A 51 -21.80 -11.90 -2.90
CA ARG A 51 -23.17 -11.38 -2.80
C ARG A 51 -23.52 -10.77 -1.43
N ARG A 52 -22.62 -10.79 -0.46
CA ARG A 52 -22.90 -10.36 0.93
C ARG A 52 -22.08 -9.12 1.31
N ILE A 53 -22.65 -8.28 2.16
CA ILE A 53 -21.98 -7.12 2.78
C ILE A 53 -21.31 -7.59 4.07
N LYS A 54 -20.02 -7.25 4.26
CA LYS A 54 -19.24 -7.57 5.47
C LYS A 54 -18.55 -6.33 6.01
N GLN A 55 -18.54 -6.20 7.34
CA GLN A 55 -17.83 -5.14 8.03
C GLN A 55 -16.32 -5.34 7.87
N ARG A 56 -15.57 -4.26 7.67
CA ARG A 56 -14.12 -4.34 7.44
C ARG A 56 -13.33 -4.64 8.71
N ARG A 57 -13.75 -4.10 9.86
CA ARG A 57 -13.13 -4.32 11.17
C ARG A 57 -14.21 -4.30 12.27
N TRP A 58 -14.01 -5.09 13.31
CA TRP A 58 -14.71 -4.88 14.58
C TRP A 58 -14.10 -3.64 15.24
N GLY A 59 -14.95 -2.81 15.84
CA GLY A 59 -14.53 -1.63 16.60
C GLY A 59 -13.62 -2.00 17.75
#